data_AF-A0A9D4CE63-F1
#
_entry.id   AF-A0A9D4CE63-F1
#
_cell.length_a   1.000
_cell.length_b   1.000
_cell.length_c   1.000
_cell.angle_alpha   90.00
_cell.angle_beta   90.00
_cell.angle_gamma   90.00
#
_symmetry.space_group_name_H-M   'P 1'
#
loop_
_entity.id
_entity.type
_entity.pdbx_description
1 polymer ?
#
loop_
_entity_poly.entity_id
_entity_poly.type
_entity_poly.pdbx_seq_one_letter_code
_entity_poly.pdbx_strand_id
1 'polypeptide(L)'
;MEETETTMDFVDSKRKRSTQKALMTKLYNELEKNMISRDNIDHVKVLFQKLCERFEQFKNAHLQCLDLCSVPDVAENLELTYEYCLQNFVEFRERFSQWTATDEKTPEEDDACSVASRISSASSGSAISELRKAKAKRLVLEHKLKKMKERHEFELASKELKLKKQMFDTQCELEEAALEESVWREADCDKSGTKTDDEDRAAINLSSLAPRSATEYPGPDVHADGGRAGVLSTGSVGVSD
;
A
#
# COMPACT_ATOMS: atom_id res chain seq x y z
N MET A 1 -12.48 -0.18 -32.96
CA MET A 1 -11.25 -0.95 -33.31
C MET A 1 -10.17 -0.86 -32.22
N GLU A 2 -10.40 -0.19 -31.09
CA GLU A 2 -9.36 0.00 -30.04
C GLU A 2 -9.28 -1.15 -29.00
N GLU A 3 -10.35 -1.94 -28.84
CA GLU A 3 -10.39 -3.02 -27.83
C GLU A 3 -9.47 -4.21 -28.19
N THR A 4 -9.23 -4.46 -29.47
CA THR A 4 -8.37 -5.56 -29.95
C THR A 4 -6.88 -5.22 -29.87
N GLU A 5 -6.53 -3.93 -29.90
CA GLU A 5 -5.13 -3.47 -29.86
C GLU A 5 -4.59 -3.50 -28.43
N THR A 6 -5.37 -2.98 -27.47
CA THR A 6 -5.04 -2.99 -26.03
C THR A 6 -4.89 -4.41 -25.47
N THR A 7 -5.70 -5.35 -25.95
CA THR A 7 -5.63 -6.76 -25.53
C THR A 7 -4.41 -7.48 -26.08
N MET A 8 -3.96 -7.13 -27.30
CA MET A 8 -2.74 -7.69 -27.89
C MET A 8 -1.48 -7.15 -27.19
N ASP A 9 -1.45 -5.86 -26.85
CA ASP A 9 -0.34 -5.23 -26.13
C ASP A 9 -0.15 -5.80 -24.71
N PHE A 10 -1.23 -6.07 -23.99
CA PHE A 10 -1.15 -6.71 -22.67
C PHE A 10 -0.56 -8.13 -22.75
N VAL A 11 -0.96 -8.93 -23.74
CA VAL A 11 -0.46 -10.30 -23.94
C VAL A 11 1.04 -10.29 -24.24
N ASP A 12 1.50 -9.39 -25.11
CA ASP A 12 2.91 -9.27 -25.45
C ASP A 12 3.75 -8.79 -24.28
N SER A 13 3.23 -7.84 -23.49
CA SER A 13 3.87 -7.38 -22.26
C SER A 13 4.01 -8.50 -21.23
N LYS A 14 2.97 -9.31 -21.05
CA LYS A 14 2.99 -10.50 -20.18
C LYS A 14 4.03 -11.52 -20.65
N ARG A 15 4.14 -11.76 -21.95
CA ARG A 15 5.15 -12.65 -22.53
C ARG A 15 6.56 -12.12 -22.25
N LYS A 16 6.81 -10.84 -22.51
CA LYS A 16 8.10 -10.19 -22.24
C LYS A 16 8.50 -10.30 -20.78
N ARG A 17 7.57 -10.01 -19.84
CA ARG A 17 7.77 -10.19 -18.39
C ARG A 17 8.18 -11.64 -18.06
N SER A 18 7.46 -12.62 -18.61
CA SER A 18 7.75 -14.04 -18.38
C SER A 18 9.13 -14.43 -18.91
N THR A 19 9.50 -13.99 -20.11
CA THR A 19 10.82 -14.23 -20.71
C THR A 19 11.94 -13.67 -19.82
N GLN A 20 11.80 -12.43 -19.33
CA GLN A 20 12.83 -11.84 -18.46
C GLN A 20 12.95 -12.59 -17.12
N LYS A 21 11.82 -12.99 -16.52
CA LYS A 21 11.83 -13.83 -15.32
C LYS A 21 12.60 -15.14 -15.55
N ALA A 22 12.33 -15.82 -16.67
CA ALA A 22 13.02 -17.07 -17.01
C ALA A 22 14.53 -16.88 -17.21
N LEU A 23 14.95 -15.76 -17.82
CA LEU A 23 16.37 -15.43 -17.99
C LEU A 23 17.05 -15.13 -16.65
N MET A 24 16.38 -14.40 -15.76
CA MET A 24 16.88 -14.20 -14.38
C MET A 24 17.06 -15.53 -13.66
N THR A 25 16.06 -16.43 -13.71
CA THR A 25 16.15 -17.77 -13.08
C THR A 25 17.34 -18.57 -13.61
N LYS A 26 17.62 -18.51 -14.91
CA LYS A 26 18.81 -19.15 -15.49
C LYS A 26 20.10 -18.57 -14.91
N LEU A 27 20.21 -17.24 -14.81
CA LEU A 27 21.39 -16.58 -14.23
C LEU A 27 21.56 -16.87 -12.75
N TYR A 28 20.48 -16.94 -11.96
CA TYR A 28 20.56 -17.37 -10.57
C TYR A 28 21.17 -18.75 -10.45
N ASN A 29 20.67 -19.72 -11.22
CA ASN A 29 21.17 -21.09 -11.19
C ASN A 29 22.63 -21.19 -11.67
N GLU A 30 23.03 -20.37 -12.64
CA GLU A 30 24.41 -20.31 -13.12
C GLU A 30 25.34 -19.71 -12.06
N LEU A 31 24.91 -18.64 -11.40
CA LEU A 31 25.66 -18.02 -10.31
C LEU A 31 25.80 -18.97 -9.11
N GLU A 32 24.72 -19.64 -8.68
CA GLU A 32 24.79 -20.58 -7.56
C GLU A 32 25.77 -21.71 -7.79
N LYS A 33 25.85 -22.22 -9.03
CA LYS A 33 26.85 -23.22 -9.41
C LYS A 33 28.28 -22.67 -9.39
N ASN A 34 28.47 -21.46 -9.90
CA ASN A 34 29.79 -20.86 -9.99
C ASN A 34 30.31 -20.34 -8.64
N MET A 35 29.43 -20.01 -7.70
CA MET A 35 29.78 -19.54 -6.34
C MET A 35 30.23 -20.67 -5.39
N ILE A 36 30.27 -21.93 -5.84
CA ILE A 36 30.77 -23.06 -5.05
C ILE A 36 32.30 -22.99 -4.89
N SER A 37 33.02 -22.59 -5.94
CA SER A 37 34.47 -22.38 -5.91
C SER A 37 34.82 -20.89 -5.96
N ARG A 38 36.04 -20.55 -5.54
CA ARG A 38 36.61 -19.19 -5.58
C ARG A 38 37.49 -18.95 -6.80
N ASP A 39 37.80 -19.97 -7.58
CA ASP A 39 38.77 -19.88 -8.68
C ASP A 39 38.29 -19.00 -9.85
N ASN A 40 37.03 -18.60 -9.85
CA ASN A 40 36.35 -17.92 -10.95
C ASN A 40 35.66 -16.60 -10.51
N ILE A 41 36.10 -15.96 -9.43
CA ILE A 41 35.45 -14.77 -8.84
C ILE A 41 35.12 -13.68 -9.87
N ASP A 42 36.04 -13.34 -10.77
CA ASP A 42 35.79 -12.30 -11.77
C ASP A 42 34.68 -12.70 -12.74
N HIS A 43 34.61 -13.98 -13.11
CA HIS A 43 33.50 -14.51 -13.91
C HIS A 43 32.18 -14.41 -13.15
N VAL A 44 32.15 -14.76 -11.86
CA VAL A 44 30.96 -14.63 -11.01
C VAL A 44 30.51 -13.17 -10.89
N LYS A 45 31.44 -12.22 -10.72
CA LYS A 45 31.13 -10.78 -10.71
C LYS A 45 30.47 -10.32 -12.02
N VAL A 46 30.98 -10.77 -13.16
CA VAL A 46 30.38 -10.46 -14.48
C VAL A 46 28.98 -11.07 -14.60
N LEU A 47 28.79 -12.32 -14.19
CA LEU A 47 27.46 -12.95 -14.17
C LEU A 47 26.49 -12.21 -13.23
N PHE A 48 26.97 -11.73 -12.09
CA PHE A 48 26.16 -10.98 -11.13
C PHE A 48 25.73 -9.61 -11.70
N GLN A 49 26.62 -8.92 -12.42
CA GLN A 49 26.26 -7.71 -13.14
C GLN A 49 25.18 -7.96 -14.20
N LYS A 50 25.32 -9.04 -14.98
CA LYS A 50 24.27 -9.46 -15.94
C LYS A 50 22.94 -9.75 -15.24
N LEU A 51 22.96 -10.38 -14.06
CA LEU A 51 21.76 -10.61 -13.27
C LEU A 51 21.08 -9.28 -12.87
N CYS A 52 21.86 -8.28 -12.44
CA CYS A 52 21.34 -6.95 -12.09
C CYS A 52 20.67 -6.28 -13.30
N GLU A 53 21.32 -6.32 -14.47
CA GLU A 53 20.77 -5.78 -15.71
C GLU A 53 19.46 -6.48 -16.11
N ARG A 54 19.41 -7.81 -15.99
CA ARG A 54 18.20 -8.59 -16.26
C ARG A 54 17.07 -8.31 -15.26
N PHE A 55 17.40 -8.07 -13.99
CA PHE A 55 16.42 -7.67 -13.00
C PHE A 55 15.76 -6.35 -13.37
N GLU A 56 16.53 -5.35 -13.84
CA GLU A 56 15.96 -4.08 -14.28
C GLU A 56 15.09 -4.24 -15.54
N GLN A 57 15.50 -5.09 -16.48
CA GLN A 57 14.67 -5.43 -17.65
C GLN A 57 13.36 -6.11 -17.26
N PHE A 58 13.39 -7.02 -16.28
CA PHE A 58 12.20 -7.66 -15.73
C PHE A 58 11.29 -6.65 -15.03
N LYS A 59 11.84 -5.77 -14.19
CA LYS A 59 11.09 -4.70 -13.52
C LYS A 59 10.38 -3.80 -14.53
N ASN A 60 11.09 -3.35 -15.56
CA ASN A 60 10.50 -2.50 -16.60
C ASN A 60 9.39 -3.24 -17.36
N ALA A 61 9.59 -4.51 -17.71
CA ALA A 61 8.55 -5.32 -18.34
C ALA A 61 7.37 -5.59 -17.40
N HIS A 62 7.60 -5.68 -16.08
CA HIS A 62 6.54 -5.86 -15.10
C HIS A 62 5.68 -4.61 -14.94
N LEU A 63 6.29 -3.43 -14.85
CA LEU A 63 5.57 -2.15 -14.79
C LEU A 63 4.72 -1.94 -16.05
N GLN A 64 5.28 -2.19 -17.23
CA GLN A 64 4.52 -2.17 -18.50
C GLN A 64 3.35 -3.15 -18.50
N CYS A 65 3.52 -4.33 -17.89
CA CYS A 65 2.46 -5.33 -17.78
C CYS A 65 1.37 -4.89 -16.78
N LEU A 66 1.74 -4.17 -15.73
CA LEU A 66 0.81 -3.66 -14.72
C LEU A 66 0.00 -2.47 -15.27
N ASP A 67 0.65 -1.54 -15.97
CA ASP A 67 0.01 -0.37 -16.59
C ASP A 67 -1.07 -0.76 -17.61
N LEU A 68 -0.84 -1.85 -18.34
CA LEU A 68 -1.78 -2.40 -19.32
C LEU A 68 -2.84 -3.32 -18.68
N CYS A 69 -2.76 -3.59 -17.38
CA CYS A 69 -3.67 -4.50 -16.69
C CYS A 69 -4.88 -3.74 -16.14
N SER A 70 -6.03 -3.90 -16.80
CA SER A 70 -7.29 -3.29 -16.32
C SER A 70 -8.06 -4.16 -15.31
N VAL A 71 -7.59 -5.38 -15.02
CA VAL A 71 -8.27 -6.34 -14.14
C VAL A 71 -7.62 -6.35 -12.76
N PRO A 72 -8.29 -5.87 -11.69
CA PRO A 72 -7.71 -5.72 -10.36
C PRO A 72 -7.11 -7.01 -9.78
N ASP A 73 -7.84 -8.13 -9.85
CA ASP A 73 -7.39 -9.41 -9.30
C ASP A 73 -6.12 -9.92 -10.00
N VAL A 74 -5.98 -9.63 -11.29
CA VAL A 74 -4.80 -10.00 -12.08
C VAL A 74 -3.63 -9.08 -11.73
N ALA A 75 -3.89 -7.78 -11.54
CA ALA A 75 -2.88 -6.82 -11.10
C ALA A 75 -2.31 -7.18 -9.72
N GLU A 76 -3.16 -7.52 -8.74
CA GLU A 76 -2.73 -7.97 -7.41
C GLU A 76 -1.85 -9.22 -7.49
N ASN A 77 -2.22 -10.22 -8.31
CA ASN A 77 -1.40 -11.41 -8.51
C ASN A 77 -0.03 -11.09 -9.16
N LEU A 78 -0.03 -10.17 -10.13
CA LEU A 78 1.20 -9.71 -10.79
C LEU A 78 2.15 -9.02 -9.80
N GLU A 79 1.60 -8.19 -8.91
CA GLU A 79 2.33 -7.50 -7.83
C GLU A 79 2.91 -8.49 -6.82
N LEU A 80 2.11 -9.43 -6.31
CA LEU A 80 2.59 -10.49 -5.39
C LEU A 80 3.75 -11.29 -5.99
N THR A 81 3.62 -11.66 -7.27
CA THR A 81 4.68 -12.38 -7.98
C THR A 81 5.94 -11.52 -8.13
N TYR A 82 5.80 -10.22 -8.34
CA TYR A 82 6.94 -9.30 -8.46
C TYR A 82 7.62 -9.08 -7.12
N GLU A 83 6.87 -8.90 -6.04
CA GLU A 83 7.41 -8.77 -4.68
C GLU A 83 8.24 -9.99 -4.30
N TYR A 84 7.75 -11.20 -4.59
CA TYR A 84 8.52 -12.43 -4.42
C TYR A 84 9.84 -12.42 -5.21
N CYS A 85 9.81 -11.99 -6.48
CA CYS A 85 11.02 -11.92 -7.29
C CYS A 85 12.01 -10.86 -6.78
N LEU A 86 11.51 -9.73 -6.29
CA LEU A 86 12.30 -8.66 -5.70
C LEU A 86 12.96 -9.12 -4.40
N GLN A 87 12.22 -9.80 -3.53
CA GLN A 87 12.76 -10.34 -2.29
C GLN A 87 13.89 -11.33 -2.57
N ASN A 88 13.67 -12.29 -3.47
CA ASN A 88 14.72 -13.24 -3.88
C ASN A 88 15.97 -12.54 -4.43
N PHE A 89 15.80 -11.46 -5.20
CA PHE A 89 16.93 -10.69 -5.73
C PHE A 89 17.72 -9.97 -4.63
N VAL A 90 17.02 -9.38 -3.66
CA VAL A 90 17.65 -8.72 -2.53
C VAL A 90 18.43 -9.73 -1.68
N GLU A 91 17.80 -10.86 -1.34
CA GLU A 91 18.45 -11.94 -0.58
C GLU A 91 19.67 -12.49 -1.32
N PHE A 92 19.55 -12.73 -2.63
CA PHE A 92 20.68 -13.19 -3.44
C PHE A 92 21.82 -12.17 -3.46
N ARG A 93 21.52 -10.88 -3.65
CA ARG A 93 22.54 -9.82 -3.64
C ARG A 93 23.26 -9.74 -2.30
N GLU A 94 22.56 -9.93 -1.19
CA GLU A 94 23.19 -9.99 0.13
C GLU A 94 24.12 -11.19 0.27
N ARG A 95 23.66 -12.39 -0.15
CA ARG A 95 24.51 -13.59 -0.20
C ARG A 95 25.75 -13.38 -1.06
N PHE A 96 25.59 -12.79 -2.24
CA PHE A 96 26.70 -12.46 -3.14
C PHE A 96 27.68 -11.47 -2.49
N SER A 97 27.18 -10.41 -1.85
CA SER A 97 28.02 -9.44 -1.15
C SER A 97 28.83 -10.08 -0.02
N GLN A 98 28.20 -10.96 0.78
CA GLN A 98 28.89 -11.71 1.84
C GLN A 98 29.95 -12.63 1.25
N TRP A 99 29.60 -13.35 0.18
CA TRP A 99 30.53 -14.20 -0.54
C TRP A 99 31.74 -13.38 -1.02
N THR A 100 31.56 -12.28 -1.74
CA THR A 100 32.70 -11.47 -2.19
C THR A 100 33.54 -10.86 -1.07
N ALA A 101 32.96 -10.57 0.09
CA ALA A 101 33.67 -9.97 1.23
C ALA A 101 34.62 -10.94 1.96
N THR A 102 34.39 -12.25 1.88
CA THR A 102 35.27 -13.26 2.49
C THR A 102 36.64 -13.34 1.79
N ASP A 103 36.71 -12.96 0.52
CA ASP A 103 37.93 -13.04 -0.30
C ASP A 103 38.91 -11.89 -0.06
N GLU A 104 38.43 -10.73 0.40
CA GLU A 104 39.30 -9.59 0.79
C GLU A 104 40.03 -9.80 2.13
N LYS A 105 39.81 -10.93 2.80
CA LYS A 105 40.63 -11.37 3.95
C LYS A 105 41.67 -12.39 3.47
N THR A 106 42.76 -11.91 2.88
CA THR A 106 43.97 -12.72 2.74
C THR A 106 44.44 -13.21 4.12
N PRO A 107 44.71 -14.50 4.32
CA PRO A 107 45.42 -14.98 5.49
C PRO A 107 46.90 -14.58 5.34
N GLU A 108 47.45 -13.87 6.34
CA GLU A 108 48.90 -13.87 6.54
C GLU A 108 49.28 -15.31 6.91
N GLU A 109 49.89 -16.01 5.95
CA GLU A 109 50.60 -17.26 6.20
C GLU A 109 51.85 -16.92 7.01
N ASP A 110 51.95 -17.43 8.24
CA ASP A 110 53.22 -17.51 8.95
C ASP A 110 53.49 -18.97 9.32
N ASP A 111 54.17 -19.65 8.39
CA ASP A 111 54.98 -20.82 8.68
C ASP A 111 56.37 -20.36 9.15
N ALA A 112 56.80 -20.92 10.28
CA ALA A 112 58.14 -21.01 10.85
C ALA A 112 59.10 -19.78 10.86
N CYS A 113 59.38 -19.33 12.09
CA CYS A 113 60.68 -18.88 12.60
C CYS A 113 61.47 -17.80 11.82
N SER A 114 61.43 -16.55 12.30
CA SER A 114 62.68 -15.83 12.53
C SER A 114 62.57 -14.67 13.51
N VAL A 115 63.50 -14.68 14.46
CA VAL A 115 63.75 -13.68 15.48
C VAL A 115 64.25 -12.37 14.85
N ALA A 116 63.66 -11.27 15.33
CA ALA A 116 64.19 -9.90 15.32
C ALA A 116 64.56 -9.27 13.97
N SER A 117 63.80 -8.25 13.58
CA SER A 117 64.27 -6.87 13.75
C SER A 117 63.15 -5.87 13.58
N ARG A 118 63.13 -4.92 14.51
CA ARG A 118 62.30 -3.72 14.53
C ARG A 118 62.58 -2.89 13.28
N ILE A 119 61.54 -2.57 12.50
CA ILE A 119 61.49 -1.29 11.79
C ILE A 119 60.07 -0.74 11.95
N SER A 120 60.00 0.37 12.66
CA SER A 120 58.81 1.21 12.78
C SER A 120 58.33 1.64 11.39
N SER A 121 57.08 1.37 11.07
CA SER A 121 56.35 2.07 10.02
C SER A 121 54.92 2.25 10.50
N ALA A 122 54.64 3.48 10.92
CA ALA A 122 53.32 3.91 11.38
C ALA A 122 52.30 3.73 10.24
N SER A 123 51.32 2.85 10.42
CA SER A 123 50.24 2.65 9.46
C SER A 123 49.12 3.67 9.71
N SER A 124 49.11 4.75 8.93
CA SER A 124 47.96 5.66 8.80
C SER A 124 46.86 5.06 7.89
N GLY A 125 46.53 3.78 8.05
CA GLY A 125 45.60 3.04 7.17
C GLY A 125 44.20 2.75 7.74
N SER A 126 44.01 2.84 9.07
CA SER A 126 42.81 2.30 9.73
C SER A 126 41.57 3.21 9.69
N ALA A 127 41.73 4.53 9.89
CA ALA A 127 40.60 5.45 10.02
C ALA A 127 39.82 5.72 8.71
N ILE A 128 40.47 5.61 7.54
CA ILE A 128 39.84 5.87 6.23
C ILE A 128 38.88 4.73 5.85
N SER A 129 39.22 3.49 6.25
CA SER A 129 38.40 2.29 6.02
C SER A 129 37.10 2.32 6.82
N GLU A 130 37.19 2.62 8.12
CA GLU A 130 36.01 2.70 8.99
C GLU A 130 35.07 3.84 8.61
N LEU A 131 35.60 4.99 8.20
CA LEU A 131 34.80 6.12 7.74
C LEU A 131 33.99 5.79 6.47
N ARG A 132 34.57 5.05 5.53
CA ARG A 132 33.85 4.59 4.31
C ARG A 132 32.74 3.59 4.66
N LYS A 133 33.02 2.65 5.58
CA LYS A 133 32.04 1.68 6.08
C LYS A 133 30.88 2.35 6.83
N ALA A 134 31.18 3.38 7.64
CA ALA A 134 30.16 4.18 8.33
C ALA A 134 29.28 4.97 7.35
N LYS A 135 29.88 5.59 6.31
CA LYS A 135 29.12 6.28 5.25
C LYS A 135 28.22 5.34 4.46
N ALA A 136 28.71 4.16 4.10
CA ALA A 136 27.91 3.15 3.40
C ALA A 136 26.71 2.70 4.25
N LYS A 137 26.92 2.41 5.54
CA LYS A 137 25.83 2.08 6.47
C LYS A 137 24.82 3.22 6.60
N ARG A 138 25.29 4.47 6.66
CA ARG A 138 24.40 5.65 6.74
C ARG A 138 23.50 5.74 5.51
N LEU A 139 24.06 5.59 4.31
CA LEU A 139 23.28 5.63 3.07
C LEU A 139 22.26 4.50 2.99
N VAL A 140 22.61 3.29 3.44
CA VAL A 140 21.67 2.15 3.51
C VAL A 140 20.53 2.44 4.48
N LEU A 141 20.83 3.01 5.64
CA LEU A 141 19.81 3.38 6.63
C LEU A 141 18.92 4.53 6.14
N GLU A 142 19.48 5.54 5.49
CA GLU A 142 18.73 6.64 4.88
C GLU A 142 17.78 6.13 3.78
N HIS A 143 18.25 5.22 2.93
CA HIS A 143 17.41 4.58 1.91
C HIS A 143 16.29 3.73 2.54
N LYS A 144 16.61 2.96 3.59
CA LYS A 144 15.61 2.16 4.32
C LYS A 144 14.56 3.06 4.99
N LEU A 145 14.97 4.17 5.59
CA LEU A 145 14.09 5.16 6.17
C LEU A 145 13.17 5.78 5.12
N LYS A 146 13.71 6.19 3.97
CA LYS A 146 12.94 6.74 2.86
C LYS A 146 11.86 5.75 2.38
N LYS A 147 12.24 4.49 2.14
CA LYS A 147 11.30 3.44 1.73
C LYS A 147 10.21 3.18 2.77
N MET A 148 10.56 3.25 4.06
CA MET A 148 9.61 3.03 5.15
C MET A 148 8.60 4.19 5.27
N LYS A 149 9.05 5.44 5.03
CA LYS A 149 8.16 6.61 4.95
C LYS A 149 7.20 6.52 3.77
N GLU A 150 7.70 6.23 2.57
CA GLU A 150 6.87 6.06 1.36
C GLU A 150 5.82 4.95 1.56
N ARG A 151 6.20 3.82 2.19
CA ARG A 151 5.26 2.75 2.53
C ARG A 151 4.17 3.22 3.51
N HIS A 152 4.54 3.98 4.54
CA HIS A 152 3.58 4.48 5.52
C HIS A 152 2.62 5.51 4.92
N GLU A 153 3.11 6.40 4.05
CA GLU A 153 2.28 7.36 3.31
C GLU A 153 1.26 6.64 2.42
N PHE A 154 1.68 5.59 1.72
CA PHE A 154 0.76 4.75 0.95
C PHE A 154 -0.28 4.06 1.82
N GLU A 155 0.11 3.55 2.99
CA GLU A 155 -0.82 2.89 3.91
C GLU A 155 -1.89 3.85 4.47
N LEU A 156 -1.50 5.10 4.76
CA LEU A 156 -2.45 6.14 5.16
C LEU A 156 -3.45 6.46 4.04
N ALA A 157 -2.96 6.64 2.81
CA ALA A 157 -3.82 6.91 1.66
C ALA A 157 -4.79 5.74 1.39
N SER A 158 -4.33 4.50 1.55
CA SER A 158 -5.16 3.30 1.41
C SER A 158 -6.28 3.25 2.47
N LYS A 159 -5.96 3.54 3.74
CA LYS A 159 -6.97 3.61 4.82
C LYS A 159 -7.99 4.71 4.57
N GLU A 160 -7.54 5.88 4.13
CA GLU A 160 -8.43 7.00 3.78
C GLU A 160 -9.37 6.63 2.63
N LEU A 161 -8.85 6.00 1.58
CA LEU A 161 -9.66 5.55 0.44
C LEU A 161 -10.70 4.51 0.88
N LYS A 162 -10.31 3.55 1.74
CA LYS A 162 -11.23 2.55 2.28
C LYS A 162 -12.37 3.19 3.08
N LEU A 163 -12.06 4.20 3.89
CA LEU A 163 -13.07 4.95 4.63
C LEU A 163 -14.02 5.71 3.69
N LYS A 164 -13.49 6.39 2.67
CA LYS A 164 -14.30 7.09 1.66
C LYS A 164 -15.24 6.15 0.93
N LYS A 165 -14.76 4.95 0.58
CA LYS A 165 -15.60 3.92 -0.04
C LYS A 165 -16.74 3.50 0.87
N GLN A 166 -16.45 3.18 2.14
CA GLN A 166 -17.48 2.81 3.10
C GLN A 166 -18.53 3.91 3.28
N MET A 167 -18.09 5.18 3.36
CA MET A 167 -19.03 6.30 3.41
C MET A 167 -19.93 6.38 2.17
N PHE A 168 -19.36 6.20 0.99
CA PHE A 168 -20.13 6.19 -0.26
C PHE A 168 -21.15 5.05 -0.28
N ASP A 169 -20.74 3.84 0.09
CA ASP A 169 -21.63 2.67 0.16
C ASP A 169 -22.80 2.94 1.13
N THR A 170 -22.52 3.47 2.33
CA THR A 170 -23.59 3.83 3.29
C THR A 170 -24.50 4.95 2.80
N GLN A 171 -23.98 5.87 1.97
CA GLN A 171 -24.78 6.94 1.40
C GLN A 171 -25.72 6.40 0.32
N CYS A 172 -25.25 5.47 -0.52
CA CYS A 172 -26.11 4.78 -1.48
C CYS A 172 -27.23 4.01 -0.78
N GLU A 173 -26.92 3.30 0.31
CA GLU A 173 -27.93 2.59 1.12
C GLU A 173 -28.98 3.54 1.72
N LEU A 174 -28.58 4.72 2.18
CA LEU A 174 -29.51 5.75 2.67
C LEU A 174 -30.40 6.32 1.57
N GLU A 175 -29.84 6.59 0.40
CA GLU A 175 -30.60 7.08 -0.76
C GLU A 175 -31.60 6.03 -1.27
N GLU A 176 -31.19 4.75 -1.29
CA GLU A 176 -32.07 3.63 -1.63
C GLU A 176 -33.22 3.48 -0.61
N ALA A 177 -32.92 3.54 0.69
CA ALA A 177 -33.95 3.48 1.73
C ALA A 177 -34.90 4.67 1.67
N ALA A 178 -34.41 5.88 1.36
CA ALA A 178 -35.25 7.07 1.19
C ALA A 178 -36.17 6.97 -0.03
N LEU A 179 -35.67 6.42 -1.14
CA LEU A 179 -36.49 6.10 -2.31
C LEU A 179 -37.55 5.05 -1.98
N GLU A 180 -37.16 3.98 -1.29
CA GLU A 180 -38.10 2.95 -0.84
C GLU A 180 -39.20 3.53 0.06
N GLU A 181 -38.84 4.38 1.05
CA GLU A 181 -39.82 5.08 1.89
C GLU A 181 -40.78 5.95 1.07
N SER A 182 -40.26 6.68 0.07
CA SER A 182 -41.10 7.52 -0.81
C SER A 182 -42.10 6.69 -1.62
N VAL A 183 -41.68 5.53 -2.14
CA VAL A 183 -42.55 4.60 -2.89
C VAL A 183 -43.63 4.02 -1.99
N TRP A 184 -43.29 3.61 -0.76
CA TRP A 184 -44.29 3.12 0.20
C TRP A 184 -45.28 4.20 0.59
N ARG A 185 -44.82 5.44 0.81
CA ARG A 185 -45.69 6.58 1.12
C ARG A 185 -46.67 6.90 -0.02
N GLU A 186 -46.21 6.89 -1.27
CA GLU A 186 -47.08 7.07 -2.44
C GLU A 186 -48.10 5.94 -2.58
N ALA A 187 -47.67 4.68 -2.38
CA ALA A 187 -48.54 3.50 -2.43
C ALA A 187 -49.60 3.48 -1.31
N ASP A 188 -49.34 4.11 -0.17
CA ASP A 188 -50.30 4.27 0.92
C ASP A 188 -51.27 5.43 0.69
N CYS A 189 -50.86 6.50 -0.01
CA CYS A 189 -51.75 7.57 -0.44
C CYS A 189 -52.82 7.08 -1.43
N ASP A 190 -52.47 6.19 -2.36
CA ASP A 190 -53.41 5.65 -3.36
C ASP A 190 -54.51 4.73 -2.77
N LYS A 191 -54.26 4.12 -1.60
CA LYS A 191 -55.25 3.27 -0.91
C LYS A 191 -56.24 4.05 -0.05
N SER A 192 -55.99 5.33 0.21
CA SER A 192 -56.88 6.19 1.01
C SER A 192 -57.92 6.96 0.16
N GLY A 193 -57.87 6.84 -1.17
CA GLY A 193 -58.70 7.59 -2.13
C GLY A 193 -60.04 6.97 -2.54
N THR A 194 -60.48 5.84 -1.97
CA THR A 194 -61.78 5.24 -2.31
C THR A 194 -62.60 4.90 -1.07
N LYS A 195 -63.19 5.93 -0.46
CA LYS A 195 -64.49 5.80 0.22
C LYS A 195 -65.46 6.77 -0.45
N THR A 196 -66.30 6.21 -1.30
CA THR A 196 -67.57 6.79 -1.74
C THR A 196 -68.49 6.89 -0.53
N ASP A 197 -68.65 8.09 0.03
CA ASP A 197 -69.75 8.42 0.92
C ASP A 197 -70.76 9.27 0.13
N ASP A 198 -71.51 8.61 -0.75
CA ASP A 198 -72.83 9.06 -1.18
C ASP A 198 -73.83 8.39 -0.24
N GLU A 199 -74.26 9.09 0.82
CA GLU A 199 -75.63 8.98 1.37
C GLU A 199 -75.89 10.09 2.41
N ASP A 200 -77.10 10.65 2.31
CA ASP A 200 -77.80 11.48 3.29
C ASP A 200 -77.55 13.00 3.34
N ARG A 201 -78.18 13.64 2.35
CA ARG A 201 -78.77 14.98 2.47
C ARG A 201 -80.11 14.91 3.23
N ALA A 202 -80.16 15.31 4.50
CA ALA A 202 -81.34 15.94 5.11
C ALA A 202 -81.07 16.49 6.52
N ALA A 203 -81.06 17.82 6.67
CA ALA A 203 -81.84 18.58 7.66
C ALA A 203 -81.29 20.01 7.81
N ILE A 204 -82.04 20.95 7.26
CA ILE A 204 -81.96 22.37 7.60
C ILE A 204 -82.62 22.52 8.97
N ASN A 205 -81.93 23.09 9.96
CA ASN A 205 -82.61 23.92 10.96
C ASN A 205 -81.67 25.00 11.53
N LEU A 206 -82.04 26.25 11.26
CA LEU A 206 -81.48 27.45 11.88
C LEU A 206 -81.92 27.52 13.33
N SER A 207 -81.00 27.83 14.25
CA SER A 207 -81.12 28.97 15.19
C SER A 207 -80.03 28.95 16.26
N SER A 208 -79.49 30.16 16.51
CA SER A 208 -79.12 30.70 17.82
C SER A 208 -77.62 30.84 18.18
N LEU A 209 -77.14 32.09 18.02
CA LEU A 209 -76.33 32.91 18.95
C LEU A 209 -74.95 32.37 19.39
N ALA A 210 -73.81 33.06 19.33
CA ALA A 210 -73.43 34.45 19.04
C ALA A 210 -71.88 34.51 18.86
N PRO A 211 -71.29 35.60 18.33
CA PRO A 211 -69.86 35.69 18.00
C PRO A 211 -69.04 36.40 19.09
N ARG A 212 -67.72 36.13 19.19
CA ARG A 212 -66.72 37.09 19.71
C ARG A 212 -65.24 36.71 19.47
N SER A 213 -64.61 37.54 18.63
CA SER A 213 -63.28 38.18 18.76
C SER A 213 -61.98 37.36 18.91
N ALA A 214 -61.22 37.32 17.81
CA ALA A 214 -59.86 37.84 17.60
C ALA A 214 -58.82 37.89 18.75
N THR A 215 -57.65 37.27 18.51
CA THR A 215 -56.27 37.81 18.71
C THR A 215 -55.29 36.83 18.02
N GLU A 216 -54.65 37.19 16.89
CA GLU A 216 -53.29 37.77 16.74
C GLU A 216 -52.12 36.94 17.36
N TYR A 217 -51.19 36.56 16.47
CA TYR A 217 -49.83 35.98 16.62
C TYR A 217 -48.92 36.76 17.61
N PRO A 218 -47.71 36.31 18.09
CA PRO A 218 -46.69 35.54 17.34
C PRO A 218 -45.73 34.58 18.10
N GLY A 219 -45.01 33.74 17.32
CA GLY A 219 -43.54 33.64 17.36
C GLY A 219 -42.81 32.80 18.43
N PRO A 220 -41.56 32.35 18.16
CA PRO A 220 -40.94 31.16 18.72
C PRO A 220 -39.96 31.43 19.86
N ASP A 221 -39.74 30.44 20.74
CA ASP A 221 -38.65 30.47 21.72
C ASP A 221 -37.55 29.46 21.37
N VAL A 222 -36.37 30.05 21.17
CA VAL A 222 -35.06 29.41 21.05
C VAL A 222 -34.47 29.36 22.46
N HIS A 223 -33.98 28.21 22.90
CA HIS A 223 -32.95 28.17 23.94
C HIS A 223 -31.88 27.14 23.60
N ALA A 224 -30.75 27.67 23.14
CA ALA A 224 -29.44 27.10 23.38
C ALA A 224 -29.03 27.36 24.84
N ASP A 225 -28.34 26.41 25.47
CA ASP A 225 -27.09 26.61 26.22
C ASP A 225 -26.66 25.29 26.91
N GLY A 226 -25.35 25.12 27.12
CA GLY A 226 -24.84 24.19 28.13
C GLY A 226 -23.70 23.27 27.69
N GLY A 227 -22.53 23.83 27.37
CA GLY A 227 -21.30 23.05 27.21
C GLY A 227 -20.73 22.51 28.54
N ARG A 228 -19.86 21.50 28.46
CA ARG A 228 -18.70 21.40 29.37
C ARG A 228 -17.63 20.42 28.89
N ALA A 229 -16.40 20.92 28.93
CA ALA A 229 -15.14 20.20 28.77
C ALA A 229 -14.77 19.38 30.03
N GLY A 230 -14.00 18.31 29.81
CA GLY A 230 -13.17 17.61 30.80
C GLY A 230 -12.16 16.76 30.02
N VAL A 231 -10.93 17.22 29.78
CA VAL A 231 -9.74 17.20 30.66
C VAL A 231 -9.34 15.78 31.12
N LEU A 232 -8.28 15.29 30.46
CA LEU A 232 -7.13 14.50 30.93
C LEU A 232 -7.33 13.51 32.09
N SER A 233 -6.99 12.23 31.84
CA SER A 233 -6.36 11.40 32.86
C SER A 233 -5.31 10.48 32.26
N THR A 234 -4.09 10.67 32.75
CA THR A 234 -2.90 9.82 32.61
C THR A 234 -3.11 8.48 33.30
N GLY A 235 -2.58 7.40 32.72
CA GLY A 235 -2.57 6.06 33.31
C GLY A 235 -1.37 5.25 32.82
N SER A 236 -0.21 5.54 33.39
CA SER A 236 1.01 4.74 33.30
C SER A 236 0.90 3.56 34.26
N VAL A 237 1.03 2.33 33.76
CA VAL A 237 1.39 1.16 34.60
C VAL A 237 2.35 0.30 33.80
N GLY A 238 3.63 0.35 34.18
CA GLY A 238 4.56 -0.75 33.96
C GLY A 238 4.44 -1.74 35.12
N VAL A 239 4.56 -3.02 34.82
CA VAL A 239 5.02 -4.03 35.78
C VAL A 239 5.92 -5.01 35.01
N SER A 240 7.14 -5.12 35.49
CA SER A 240 8.13 -6.15 35.18
C SER A 240 7.83 -7.39 36.01
N ASP A 241 8.00 -8.58 35.43
CA ASP A 241 8.99 -9.58 35.83
C ASP A 241 9.25 -10.52 34.62
#